data_AF-A0A8J7DN72-F1
#
_entry.id   AF-A0A8J7DN72-F1
#
_cell.length_a   1.000
_cell.length_b   1.000
_cell.length_c   1.000
_cell.angle_alpha   90.00
_cell.angle_beta   90.00
_cell.angle_gamma   90.00
#
_symmetry.space_group_name_H-M   'P 1'
#
loop_
_entity.id
_entity.type
_entity.pdbx_description
1 polymer ?
#
loop_
_entity_poly.entity_id
_entity_poly.type
_entity_poly.pdbx_seq_one_letter_code
_entity_poly.pdbx_strand_id
1 'polypeptide(L)' 'RKHRHRIVNYDYYQREQICSIGSGAVESAIKQISRRVKISGAQWNEDNIPQVLAHRCAYLNGSIGLQR' A
#
# COMPACT_ATOMS: atom_id res chain seq x y z
N ARG A 1 -10.80 21.40 -13.53
CA ARG A 1 -11.56 21.83 -12.31
C ARG A 1 -12.47 20.73 -11.71
N LYS A 2 -12.77 19.63 -12.42
CA LYS A 2 -13.73 18.57 -12.03
C LYS A 2 -13.49 17.91 -10.65
N HIS A 3 -12.24 17.75 -10.24
CA HIS A 3 -11.89 17.01 -9.02
C HIS A 3 -11.53 17.90 -7.82
N ARG A 4 -11.58 19.24 -7.96
CA ARG A 4 -11.11 20.17 -6.93
C ARG A 4 -11.82 19.98 -5.57
N HIS A 5 -13.09 19.61 -5.59
CA HIS A 5 -13.88 19.38 -4.38
C HIS A 5 -13.50 18.09 -3.62
N ARG A 6 -12.76 17.17 -4.25
CA ARG A 6 -12.28 15.92 -3.63
C ARG A 6 -10.87 16.05 -3.04
N ILE A 7 -10.16 17.13 -3.38
CA ILE A 7 -8.79 17.36 -2.94
C ILE A 7 -8.87 17.95 -1.53
N VAL A 8 -8.27 17.24 -0.57
CA VAL A 8 -8.17 17.69 0.82
C VAL A 8 -7.33 18.96 0.88
N ASN A 9 -7.61 19.83 1.86
CA ASN A 9 -6.79 21.00 2.12
C ASN A 9 -5.44 20.57 2.75
N TYR A 10 -4.49 20.20 1.89
CA TYR A 10 -3.17 19.73 2.31
C TYR A 10 -2.39 20.75 3.14
N ASP A 11 -2.54 22.05 2.85
CA ASP A 11 -1.85 23.12 3.60
C ASP A 11 -2.30 23.14 5.07
N TYR A 12 -3.61 23.08 5.31
CA TYR A 12 -4.14 23.00 6.68
C TYR A 12 -3.68 21.72 7.40
N TYR A 13 -3.79 20.56 6.74
CA TYR A 13 -3.43 19.27 7.37
C TYR A 13 -1.93 19.17 7.67
N GLN A 14 -1.09 19.77 6.83
CA GLN A 14 0.35 19.85 7.05
C GLN A 14 0.69 20.80 8.21
N ARG A 15 0.05 21.97 8.30
CA ARG A 15 0.30 22.93 9.40
C ARG A 15 -0.11 22.37 10.76
N GLU A 16 -1.29 21.75 10.81
CA GLU A 16 -1.84 21.17 12.04
C GLU A 16 -1.25 19.78 12.36
N GLN A 17 -0.35 19.26 11.51
CA GLN A 17 0.27 17.93 11.65
C GLN A 17 -0.75 16.79 11.86
N ILE A 18 -1.96 16.94 11.29
CA ILE A 18 -3.07 16.00 11.46
C ILE A 18 -2.72 14.63 10.88
N CYS A 19 -2.00 14.61 9.76
CA CYS A 19 -1.49 13.38 9.18
C CYS A 19 -0.22 13.63 8.37
N SER A 20 0.54 12.56 8.14
CA SER A 20 1.73 12.60 7.29
C SER A 20 1.34 12.93 5.85
N ILE A 21 1.64 14.15 5.40
CA ILE A 21 1.47 14.58 4.02
C ILE A 21 2.71 14.15 3.22
N GLY A 22 2.67 12.91 2.73
CA GLY A 22 3.75 12.35 1.92
C GLY A 22 3.43 10.92 1.47
N SER A 23 3.73 10.61 0.21
CA SER A 23 3.55 9.27 -0.36
C SER A 23 4.66 8.29 0.03
N GLY A 24 5.75 8.75 0.66
CA GLY A 24 6.96 7.97 0.85
C GLY A 24 6.75 6.63 1.57
N ALA A 25 5.92 6.60 2.61
CA ALA A 25 5.58 5.36 3.31
C ALA A 25 4.78 4.40 2.41
N VAL A 26 3.80 4.93 1.66
CA VAL A 26 2.97 4.15 0.72
C VAL A 26 3.81 3.60 -0.43
N GLU A 27 4.64 4.45 -1.06
CA GLU A 27 5.54 4.06 -2.15
C GLU A 27 6.56 3.02 -1.69
N SER A 28 7.11 3.18 -0.49
CA SER A 28 8.04 2.21 0.09
C SER A 28 7.37 0.87 0.34
N ALA A 29 6.14 0.86 0.87
CA ALA A 29 5.37 -0.37 1.07
C ALA A 29 5.06 -1.07 -0.27
N ILE A 30 4.64 -0.33 -1.30
CA ILE A 30 4.38 -0.87 -2.63
C ILE A 30 5.65 -1.47 -3.24
N LYS A 31 6.81 -0.79 -3.14
CA LYS A 31 8.10 -1.31 -3.62
C LYS A 31 8.48 -2.61 -2.91
N GLN A 32 8.25 -2.68 -1.61
CA GLN A 32 8.52 -3.87 -0.80
C GLN A 32 7.64 -5.07 -1.18
N ILE A 33 6.36 -4.84 -1.49
CA ILE A 33 5.44 -5.87 -1.99
C ILE A 33 5.88 -6.30 -3.39
N SER A 34 6.06 -5.35 -4.31
CA SER A 34 6.42 -5.62 -5.70
C SER A 34 7.69 -6.48 -5.83
N ARG A 35 8.74 -6.15 -5.06
CA ARG A 35 9.99 -6.94 -5.03
C ARG A 35 9.78 -8.39 -4.60
N ARG A 36 8.79 -8.66 -3.74
CA ARG A 36 8.53 -10.00 -3.17
C ARG A 36 7.56 -10.84 -3.98
N VAL A 37 6.81 -10.24 -4.90
CA VAL A 37 5.87 -11.00 -5.75
C VAL A 37 6.28 -11.08 -7.21
N LYS A 38 7.11 -10.15 -7.71
CA LYS A 38 7.63 -10.23 -9.06
C LYS A 38 8.74 -11.29 -9.14
N ILE A 39 8.43 -12.42 -9.76
CA ILE A 39 9.41 -13.46 -10.14
C ILE A 39 9.76 -13.23 -11.62
N SER A 40 11.06 -13.21 -11.93
CA SER A 40 11.51 -13.02 -13.32
C SER A 40 11.00 -14.17 -14.21
N GLY A 41 10.43 -13.84 -15.37
CA GLY A 41 9.87 -14.81 -16.32
C GLY A 41 8.51 -15.40 -15.93
N ALA A 42 7.96 -15.07 -14.77
CA ALA A 42 6.63 -15.51 -14.35
C ALA A 42 5.55 -14.50 -14.73
N GLN A 43 4.37 -15.02 -15.09
CA GLN A 43 3.14 -14.24 -15.23
C GLN A 43 2.22 -14.49 -14.04
N TRP A 44 1.35 -13.51 -13.77
CA TRP A 44 0.37 -13.63 -12.71
C TRP A 44 -0.87 -14.36 -13.22
N ASN A 45 -1.43 -15.20 -12.36
CA ASN A 45 -2.82 -15.61 -12.49
C ASN A 45 -3.68 -14.65 -11.66
N GLU A 46 -4.64 -13.97 -12.31
CA GLU A 46 -5.52 -12.98 -11.69
C GLU A 46 -6.30 -13.53 -10.50
N ASP A 47 -6.72 -14.79 -10.57
CA ASP A 47 -7.47 -15.47 -9.50
C ASP A 47 -6.67 -15.55 -8.19
N ASN A 48 -5.33 -15.62 -8.30
CA ASN A 48 -4.44 -15.79 -7.15
C ASN A 48 -3.95 -14.46 -6.57
N ILE A 49 -4.18 -13.33 -7.25
CA ILE A 49 -3.69 -12.01 -6.82
C ILE A 49 -4.16 -11.65 -5.41
N PRO A 50 -5.46 -11.77 -5.06
CA PRO A 50 -5.94 -11.36 -3.74
C PRO A 50 -5.29 -12.16 -2.62
N GLN A 51 -5.16 -13.48 -2.79
CA GLN A 51 -4.55 -14.36 -1.80
C GLN A 51 -3.07 -14.02 -1.59
N VAL A 52 -2.31 -13.88 -2.68
CA VAL A 52 -0.86 -13.59 -2.59
C VAL A 52 -0.62 -12.24 -1.94
N LEU A 53 -1.39 -11.20 -2.31
CA LEU A 53 -1.28 -9.88 -1.69
C LEU A 53 -1.64 -9.93 -0.20
N ALA A 54 -2.72 -10.63 0.18
CA ALA A 54 -3.12 -10.78 1.58
C ALA A 54 -2.00 -11.41 2.43
N HIS A 55 -1.38 -12.48 1.94
CA HIS A 55 -0.24 -13.10 2.63
C HIS A 55 0.96 -12.16 2.76
N ARG A 56 1.27 -11.36 1.73
CA ARG A 56 2.38 -10.39 1.81
C ARG A 56 2.09 -9.24 2.77
N CYS A 57 0.85 -8.75 2.78
CA CYS A 57 0.42 -7.73 3.75
C CYS A 57 0.49 -8.29 5.18
N ALA A 58 -0.03 -9.49 5.42
CA ALA A 58 0.05 -10.14 6.73
C ALA A 58 1.51 -10.34 7.17
N TYR A 59 2.41 -10.74 6.27
CA TYR A 59 3.83 -10.85 6.57
C TYR A 59 4.46 -9.50 6.98
N LEU A 60 4.25 -8.45 6.19
CA LEU A 60 4.81 -7.12 6.46
C LEU A 60 4.24 -6.50 7.74
N ASN A 61 3.01 -6.84 8.09
CA ASN A 61 2.34 -6.41 9.32
C ASN A 61 2.65 -7.32 10.53
N GLY A 62 3.48 -8.36 10.37
CA GLY A 62 3.79 -9.31 11.44
C GLY A 62 2.60 -10.16 11.89
N SER A 63 1.52 -10.20 11.11
CA SER A 63 0.27 -10.90 11.42
C SER A 63 0.24 -12.34 10.86
N ILE A 64 1.36 -12.84 10.33
CA ILE A 64 1.46 -14.22 9.85
C ILE A 64 1.46 -15.17 11.05
N GLY A 65 0.53 -16.12 11.09
CA GLY A 65 0.38 -17.04 12.23
C GLY A 65 -0.48 -16.52 13.39
N LEU A 66 -0.97 -15.27 13.33
CA LEU A 66 -2.12 -14.84 14.15
C LEU A 66 -3.39 -15.44 13.54
N GLN A 67 -3.55 -16.75 13.69
CA GLN A 67 -4.89 -17.32 13.78
C GLN A 67 -5.39 -16.98 15.19
N ARG A 68 -6.64 -16.50 15.24
CA ARG A 68 -7.31 -15.90 16.40
C ARG A 68 -7.00 -16.55 17.75
#